data_AF-A0A2D6YTX0-F1
#
_entry.id   AF-A0A2D6YTX0-F1
#
_cell.length_a   1.000
_cell.length_b   1.000
_cell.length_c   1.000
_cell.angle_alpha   90.00
_cell.angle_beta   90.00
_cell.angle_gamma   90.00
#
_symmetry.space_group_name_H-M   'P 1'
#
loop_
_entity.id
_entity.type
_entity.pdbx_description
1 polymer ?
#
loop_
_entity_poly.entity_id
_entity_poly.type
_entity_poly.pdbx_seq_one_letter_code
_entity_poly.pdbx_strand_id
1 'polypeptide(L)'
;MLRCRGVIPVLPLLVASVFTTPNDGVASPAVDVEPATRGITGRIVVESEHGHVRGRPDLDLDSSILVRVAARDRTEEGRSVTELEFIGVDAGVFDLRESLVFDDGGSIDRLPPLTVEIVSNLAIDAPSDVFLAEAPPASIVGGYRKLLVVVAVVWILVPVAVVIRRRLRRPPPPPVAPTPPTVLDRLEPLVRRAVDRELTVDERGRLELLLHAYWRTRLGLADDPVAAVRAIRTDPEAGRLLRRVESWLHAPGGGTPSAAELGELLAPYRESMPEAAS
;
A
#
# COMPACT_ATOMS: atom_id res chain seq x y z
N MET A 1 1.31 -61.61 71.66
CA MET A 1 1.73 -60.20 71.82
C MET A 1 0.74 -59.37 70.99
N LEU A 2 -0.27 -58.64 71.51
CA LEU A 2 -0.25 -57.47 72.44
C LEU A 2 0.83 -56.46 72.03
N ARG A 3 0.61 -55.14 71.81
CA ARG A 3 -0.52 -54.15 71.95
C ARG A 3 -0.40 -53.16 70.75
N CYS A 4 -1.29 -52.23 70.38
CA CYS A 4 -2.69 -51.80 70.68
C CYS A 4 -3.24 -51.19 69.36
N ARG A 5 -4.52 -50.87 69.07
CA ARG A 5 -5.67 -50.19 69.73
C ARG A 5 -5.52 -48.67 69.93
N GLY A 6 -6.31 -47.90 69.15
CA GLY A 6 -6.40 -46.43 69.19
C GLY A 6 -7.51 -45.89 68.29
N VAL A 7 -8.77 -46.27 68.54
CA VAL A 7 -9.95 -45.71 67.86
C VAL A 7 -10.49 -44.56 68.70
N ILE A 8 -10.64 -43.37 68.11
CA ILE A 8 -11.23 -42.19 68.77
C ILE A 8 -12.67 -42.03 68.26
N PRO A 9 -13.70 -42.07 69.13
CA PRO A 9 -15.06 -41.75 68.74
C PRO A 9 -15.30 -40.23 68.78
N VAL A 10 -15.87 -39.67 67.72
CA VAL A 10 -16.34 -38.27 67.70
C VAL A 10 -17.77 -38.22 68.22
N LEU A 11 -17.96 -37.52 69.34
CA LEU A 11 -19.27 -37.20 69.92
C LEU A 11 -19.83 -35.94 69.24
N PRO A 12 -21.13 -35.86 68.89
CA PRO A 12 -21.69 -34.66 68.27
C PRO A 12 -21.90 -33.54 69.31
N LEU A 13 -21.31 -32.36 69.07
CA LEU A 13 -21.59 -31.16 69.85
C LEU A 13 -22.74 -30.38 69.20
N LEU A 14 -23.90 -30.37 69.86
CA LEU A 14 -25.09 -29.66 69.43
C LEU A 14 -24.97 -28.19 69.90
N VAL A 15 -24.63 -27.28 68.98
CA VAL A 15 -24.59 -25.83 69.23
C VAL A 15 -25.89 -25.20 68.73
N ALA A 16 -26.56 -24.45 69.59
CA ALA A 16 -27.85 -23.84 69.30
C ALA A 16 -27.71 -22.65 68.32
N SER A 17 -28.52 -22.65 67.27
CA SER A 17 -28.61 -21.54 66.31
C SER A 17 -29.23 -20.30 66.95
N VAL A 18 -28.45 -19.24 67.10
CA VAL A 18 -29.00 -17.89 67.28
C VAL A 18 -29.31 -17.32 65.89
N PHE A 19 -30.58 -17.15 65.58
CA PHE A 19 -31.02 -16.51 64.34
C PHE A 19 -30.79 -15.00 64.42
N THR A 20 -29.65 -14.53 63.91
CA THR A 20 -29.50 -13.14 63.50
C THR A 20 -30.04 -13.01 62.08
N THR A 21 -31.16 -12.30 61.91
CA THR A 21 -31.73 -11.99 60.59
C THR A 21 -30.76 -11.10 59.81
N PRO A 22 -30.29 -11.51 58.62
CA PRO A 22 -29.62 -10.59 57.72
C PRO A 22 -30.61 -9.51 57.26
N ASN A 23 -30.12 -8.29 57.13
CA ASN A 23 -30.89 -7.19 56.56
C ASN A 23 -31.03 -7.42 55.04
N ASP A 24 -32.26 -7.68 54.55
CA ASP A 24 -32.55 -7.82 53.13
C ASP A 24 -32.38 -6.48 52.39
N GLY A 25 -31.14 -6.13 52.10
CA GLY A 25 -30.81 -5.18 51.06
C GLY A 25 -31.20 -5.80 49.72
N VAL A 26 -32.23 -5.25 49.07
CA VAL A 26 -32.69 -5.69 47.75
C VAL A 26 -31.57 -5.50 46.74
N ALA A 27 -30.82 -6.57 46.47
CA ALA A 27 -29.86 -6.61 45.39
C ALA A 27 -30.64 -6.65 44.06
N SER A 28 -30.67 -5.53 43.34
CA SER A 28 -31.07 -5.53 41.93
C SER A 28 -30.23 -6.55 41.17
N PRO A 29 -30.82 -7.32 40.24
CA PRO A 29 -30.05 -8.27 39.43
C PRO A 29 -28.94 -7.52 38.69
N ALA A 30 -27.71 -7.98 38.86
CA ALA A 30 -26.61 -7.56 38.00
C ALA A 30 -26.89 -8.03 36.57
N VAL A 31 -26.58 -7.19 35.59
CA VAL A 31 -26.58 -7.61 34.19
C VAL A 31 -25.23 -8.24 33.93
N ASP A 32 -25.17 -9.57 33.99
CA ASP A 32 -23.98 -10.33 33.61
C ASP A 32 -23.78 -10.24 32.09
N VAL A 33 -22.68 -9.62 31.67
CA VAL A 33 -22.31 -9.45 30.26
C VAL A 33 -21.41 -10.62 29.83
N GLU A 34 -21.51 -11.05 28.57
CA GLU A 34 -20.61 -12.08 28.03
C GLU A 34 -19.12 -11.67 28.19
N PRO A 35 -18.23 -12.62 28.55
CA PRO A 35 -16.83 -12.32 28.81
C PRO A 35 -16.12 -11.81 27.54
N ALA A 36 -15.49 -10.65 27.63
CA ALA A 36 -14.76 -10.02 26.53
C ALA A 36 -13.27 -10.34 26.62
N THR A 37 -12.60 -10.51 25.48
CA THR A 37 -11.13 -10.69 25.47
C THR A 37 -10.42 -9.35 25.63
N ARG A 38 -9.38 -9.29 26.47
CA ARG A 38 -8.49 -8.12 26.65
C ARG A 38 -8.09 -7.52 25.31
N GLY A 39 -8.26 -6.20 25.16
CA GLY A 39 -7.94 -5.46 23.93
C GLY A 39 -8.92 -5.63 22.77
N ILE A 40 -10.01 -6.41 22.93
CA ILE A 40 -11.09 -6.55 21.95
C ILE A 40 -12.31 -5.76 22.41
N THR A 41 -13.02 -5.14 21.46
CA THR A 41 -14.25 -4.38 21.73
C THR A 41 -15.40 -5.31 22.09
N GLY A 42 -15.90 -5.20 23.33
CA GLY A 42 -17.21 -5.71 23.75
C GLY A 42 -18.31 -4.66 23.51
N ARG A 43 -19.57 -5.10 23.52
CA ARG A 43 -20.74 -4.23 23.33
C ARG A 43 -21.84 -4.57 24.33
N ILE A 44 -22.49 -3.54 24.87
CA ILE A 44 -23.67 -3.65 25.73
C ILE A 44 -24.71 -2.59 25.32
N VAL A 45 -25.99 -2.92 25.46
CA VAL A 45 -27.09 -1.96 25.33
C VAL A 45 -27.59 -1.62 26.73
N VAL A 46 -27.61 -0.33 27.08
CA VAL A 46 -28.11 0.17 28.36
C VAL A 46 -29.40 0.97 28.12
N GLU A 47 -30.50 0.48 28.70
CA GLU A 47 -31.77 1.19 28.74
C GLU A 47 -31.92 1.94 30.08
N SER A 48 -32.38 3.19 30.03
CA SER A 48 -32.64 3.97 31.24
C SER A 48 -33.81 4.95 31.06
N GLU A 49 -34.62 5.06 32.11
CA GLU A 49 -35.68 6.07 32.24
C GLU A 49 -35.12 7.48 32.54
N HIS A 50 -33.84 7.56 32.92
CA HIS A 50 -33.19 8.78 33.44
C HIS A 50 -32.31 9.51 32.41
N GLY A 51 -32.43 9.15 31.12
CA GLY A 51 -31.63 9.73 30.04
C GLY A 51 -30.49 8.83 29.58
N HIS A 52 -29.72 9.33 28.60
CA HIS A 52 -28.59 8.60 28.03
C HIS A 52 -27.38 8.59 28.96
N VAL A 53 -26.54 7.57 28.76
CA VAL A 53 -25.25 7.42 29.45
C VAL A 53 -24.09 7.58 28.48
N ARG A 54 -22.91 7.84 29.02
CA ARG A 54 -21.65 7.90 28.26
C ARG A 54 -20.47 7.60 29.17
N GLY A 55 -19.32 7.32 28.57
CA GLY A 55 -18.05 7.26 29.27
C GLY A 55 -17.77 8.52 30.10
N ARG A 56 -17.16 8.33 31.26
CA ARG A 56 -16.64 9.39 32.13
C ARG A 56 -15.55 10.18 31.36
N PRO A 57 -15.52 11.53 31.44
CA PRO A 57 -14.68 12.35 30.55
C PRO A 57 -13.18 12.36 30.91
N ASP A 58 -12.81 11.72 32.01
CA ASP A 58 -11.46 11.51 32.54
C ASP A 58 -10.88 10.12 32.18
N LEU A 59 -11.61 9.28 31.44
CA LEU A 59 -11.09 8.02 30.92
C LEU A 59 -9.99 8.28 29.88
N ASP A 60 -8.82 7.72 30.13
CA ASP A 60 -7.61 7.85 29.32
C ASP A 60 -6.99 6.48 29.00
N LEU A 61 -5.85 6.45 28.30
CA LEU A 61 -5.19 5.21 27.89
C LEU A 61 -4.62 4.39 29.06
N ASP A 62 -4.48 4.99 30.25
CA ASP A 62 -4.02 4.34 31.47
C ASP A 62 -5.19 3.75 32.30
N SER A 63 -6.44 3.99 31.87
CA SER A 63 -7.65 3.47 32.51
C SER A 63 -7.89 2.00 32.14
N SER A 64 -8.06 1.13 33.16
CA SER A 64 -8.23 -0.32 32.98
C SER A 64 -9.41 -0.75 32.08
N ILE A 65 -10.40 0.14 31.87
CA ILE A 65 -11.48 -0.04 30.90
C ILE A 65 -11.81 1.29 30.21
N LEU A 66 -11.94 1.23 28.88
CA LEU A 66 -12.36 2.34 28.04
C LEU A 66 -13.80 2.11 27.58
N VAL A 67 -14.65 3.13 27.64
CA VAL A 67 -16.07 3.05 27.24
C VAL A 67 -16.45 4.21 26.31
N ARG A 68 -17.08 3.89 25.18
CA ARG A 68 -17.59 4.88 24.21
C ARG A 68 -19.04 4.63 23.86
N VAL A 69 -19.75 5.70 23.49
CA VAL A 69 -21.11 5.62 22.93
C VAL A 69 -21.00 5.28 21.44
N ALA A 70 -21.58 4.15 21.04
CA ALA A 70 -21.69 3.74 19.64
C ALA A 70 -22.99 4.28 19.00
N ALA A 71 -24.10 4.19 19.72
CA ALA A 71 -25.40 4.69 19.27
C ALA A 71 -26.25 5.21 20.45
N ARG A 72 -27.23 6.07 20.13
CA ARG A 72 -28.25 6.57 21.06
C ARG A 72 -29.59 6.50 20.35
N ASP A 73 -30.59 5.93 21.01
CA ASP A 73 -31.95 5.82 20.51
C ASP A 73 -32.98 5.95 21.65
N ARG A 74 -34.27 5.97 21.35
CA ARG A 74 -35.34 6.00 22.34
C ARG A 74 -36.37 4.93 22.02
N THR A 75 -36.67 4.07 23.01
CA THR A 75 -37.72 3.07 22.84
C THR A 75 -39.09 3.74 22.66
N GLU A 76 -40.07 3.03 22.11
CA GLU A 76 -41.43 3.53 21.88
C GLU A 76 -42.11 3.99 23.20
N GLU A 77 -41.73 3.39 24.33
CA GLU A 77 -42.16 3.78 25.69
C GLU A 77 -41.44 5.03 26.25
N GLY A 78 -40.52 5.64 25.49
CA GLY A 78 -39.84 6.89 25.85
C GLY A 78 -38.53 6.77 26.63
N ARG A 79 -38.13 5.57 27.08
CA ARG A 79 -36.83 5.33 27.75
C ARG A 79 -35.65 5.59 26.80
N SER A 80 -34.56 6.13 27.32
CA SER A 80 -33.32 6.32 26.55
C SER A 80 -32.55 5.01 26.43
N VAL A 81 -32.23 4.62 25.20
CA VAL A 81 -31.42 3.46 24.86
C VAL A 81 -30.04 3.96 24.44
N THR A 82 -28.98 3.37 24.99
CA THR A 82 -27.60 3.72 24.64
C THR A 82 -26.83 2.45 24.33
N GLU A 83 -26.32 2.35 23.10
CA GLU A 83 -25.39 1.30 22.71
C GLU A 83 -23.97 1.75 23.08
N LEU A 84 -23.34 1.01 23.99
CA LEU A 84 -22.00 1.26 24.49
C LEU A 84 -21.04 0.19 23.97
N GLU A 85 -19.88 0.63 23.53
CA GLU A 85 -18.75 -0.22 23.24
C GLU A 85 -17.68 -0.02 24.31
N PHE A 86 -17.10 -1.12 24.79
CA PHE A 86 -16.06 -1.11 25.82
C PHE A 86 -14.85 -1.93 25.39
N ILE A 87 -13.65 -1.54 25.85
CA ILE A 87 -12.41 -2.27 25.65
C ILE A 87 -11.73 -2.40 27.01
N GLY A 88 -11.53 -3.64 27.46
CA GLY A 88 -10.75 -3.93 28.67
C GLY A 88 -9.25 -3.85 28.39
N VAL A 89 -8.56 -2.94 29.06
CA VAL A 89 -7.10 -2.77 29.00
C VAL A 89 -6.41 -3.76 29.93
N ASP A 90 -7.03 -4.11 31.06
CA ASP A 90 -6.56 -5.12 32.01
C ASP A 90 -7.50 -6.34 32.07
N ALA A 91 -6.99 -7.48 32.54
CA ALA A 91 -7.77 -8.68 32.77
C ALA A 91 -8.35 -8.67 34.20
N GLY A 92 -9.63 -9.01 34.35
CA GLY A 92 -10.33 -8.93 35.63
C GLY A 92 -11.84 -8.75 35.46
N VAL A 93 -12.54 -8.59 36.59
CA VAL A 93 -13.98 -8.29 36.64
C VAL A 93 -14.15 -6.82 36.96
N PHE A 94 -14.94 -6.10 36.15
CA PHE A 94 -15.16 -4.66 36.28
C PHE A 94 -16.65 -4.33 36.23
N ASP A 95 -17.10 -3.31 36.98
CA ASP A 95 -18.46 -2.76 36.87
C ASP A 95 -18.41 -1.50 35.99
N LEU A 96 -19.09 -1.53 34.84
CA LEU A 96 -19.11 -0.40 33.90
C LEU A 96 -19.67 0.88 34.52
N ARG A 97 -20.48 0.79 35.60
CA ARG A 97 -20.99 1.98 36.30
C ARG A 97 -19.87 2.89 36.81
N GLU A 98 -18.73 2.34 37.23
CA GLU A 98 -17.59 3.14 37.68
C GLU A 98 -17.01 4.01 36.55
N SER A 99 -17.20 3.60 35.29
CA SER A 99 -16.70 4.26 34.08
C SER A 99 -17.78 5.04 33.31
N LEU A 100 -19.00 5.12 33.84
CA LEU A 100 -20.15 5.74 33.18
C LEU A 100 -20.69 6.94 33.96
N VAL A 101 -21.24 7.90 33.22
CA VAL A 101 -22.03 9.02 33.75
C VAL A 101 -23.27 9.23 32.89
N PHE A 102 -24.35 9.68 33.53
CA PHE A 102 -25.51 10.17 32.79
C PHE A 102 -25.23 11.53 32.15
N ASP A 103 -25.85 11.78 30.99
CA ASP A 103 -25.80 13.10 30.34
C ASP A 103 -26.53 14.20 31.14
N ASP A 104 -27.44 13.85 32.07
CA ASP A 104 -28.09 14.78 33.00
C ASP A 104 -27.22 15.15 34.23
N GLY A 105 -26.07 14.47 34.42
CA GLY A 105 -25.21 14.62 35.59
C GLY A 105 -25.73 13.95 36.87
N GLY A 106 -26.78 13.14 36.79
CA GLY A 106 -27.34 12.36 37.89
C GLY A 106 -26.45 11.18 38.30
N SER A 107 -26.71 10.62 39.49
CA SER A 107 -25.92 9.48 39.99
C SER A 107 -26.10 8.23 39.12
N ILE A 108 -24.98 7.57 38.83
CA ILE A 108 -24.92 6.30 38.10
C ILE A 108 -25.47 5.12 38.92
N ASP A 109 -25.64 5.27 40.25
CA ASP A 109 -26.27 4.28 41.15
C ASP A 109 -27.72 3.94 40.74
N ARG A 110 -28.34 4.78 39.90
CA ARG A 110 -29.68 4.53 39.31
C ARG A 110 -29.68 3.37 38.29
N LEU A 111 -28.51 2.93 37.82
CA LEU A 111 -28.38 1.74 36.99
C LEU A 111 -28.15 0.47 37.83
N PRO A 112 -28.68 -0.70 37.40
CA PRO A 112 -28.24 -1.97 37.95
C PRO A 112 -26.74 -2.18 37.69
N PRO A 113 -26.05 -3.01 38.49
CA PRO A 113 -24.64 -3.36 38.24
C PRO A 113 -24.44 -3.91 36.83
N LEU A 114 -23.41 -3.41 36.13
CA LEU A 114 -23.09 -3.77 34.75
C LEU A 114 -21.74 -4.49 34.73
N THR A 115 -21.73 -5.74 35.20
CA THR A 115 -20.52 -6.51 35.42
C THR A 115 -19.99 -7.11 34.11
N VAL A 116 -18.75 -6.79 33.75
CA VAL A 116 -18.02 -7.39 32.62
C VAL A 116 -16.82 -8.18 33.12
N GLU A 117 -16.61 -9.38 32.59
CA GLU A 117 -15.37 -10.14 32.78
C GLU A 117 -14.46 -9.94 31.56
N ILE A 118 -13.24 -9.45 31.79
CA ILE A 118 -12.20 -9.31 30.78
C ILE A 118 -11.20 -10.45 30.92
N VAL A 119 -11.23 -11.38 29.97
CA VAL A 119 -10.33 -12.55 29.93
C VAL A 119 -9.07 -12.26 29.12
N SER A 120 -7.93 -12.80 29.55
CA SER A 120 -6.65 -12.69 28.83
C SER A 120 -6.15 -14.06 28.40
N ASN A 121 -5.86 -14.20 27.10
CA ASN A 121 -5.18 -15.36 26.53
C ASN A 121 -3.64 -15.25 26.57
N LEU A 122 -3.11 -14.12 27.06
CA LEU A 122 -1.68 -13.96 27.37
C LEU A 122 -1.35 -14.61 28.71
N ALA A 123 -0.10 -15.06 28.88
CA ALA A 123 0.41 -15.52 30.17
C ALA A 123 0.32 -14.41 31.23
N ILE A 124 0.18 -14.80 32.50
CA ILE A 124 -0.07 -13.91 33.64
C ILE A 124 0.99 -12.81 33.80
N ASP A 125 2.21 -13.09 33.33
CA ASP A 125 3.42 -12.26 33.39
C ASP A 125 3.82 -11.65 32.03
N ALA A 126 3.04 -11.84 30.98
CA ALA A 126 3.37 -11.33 29.64
C ALA A 126 3.21 -9.79 29.57
N PRO A 127 4.24 -9.05 29.12
CA PRO A 127 4.11 -7.62 28.87
C PRO A 127 3.00 -7.33 27.86
N SER A 128 2.06 -6.45 28.21
CA SER A 128 1.05 -5.93 27.28
C SER A 128 1.60 -4.87 26.34
N ASP A 129 2.78 -4.32 26.64
CA ASP A 129 3.47 -3.38 25.78
C ASP A 129 4.24 -4.12 24.67
N VAL A 130 3.77 -3.93 23.44
CA VAL A 130 4.36 -4.45 22.20
C VAL A 130 5.81 -3.98 22.02
N PHE A 131 6.19 -2.85 22.61
CA PHE A 131 7.56 -2.30 22.57
C PHE A 131 8.49 -2.87 23.64
N LEU A 132 7.97 -3.56 24.67
CA LEU A 132 8.76 -4.22 25.72
C LEU A 132 8.77 -5.75 25.62
N ALA A 133 8.03 -6.33 24.67
CA ALA A 133 8.07 -7.75 24.35
C ALA A 133 9.40 -8.12 23.65
N GLU A 134 10.49 -8.23 24.41
CA GLU A 134 11.75 -8.78 23.91
C GLU A 134 11.53 -10.23 23.45
N ALA A 135 11.64 -10.45 22.14
CA ALA A 135 11.32 -11.73 21.54
C ALA A 135 12.21 -12.84 22.13
N PRO A 136 11.64 -13.94 22.64
CA PRO A 136 12.43 -15.02 23.20
C PRO A 136 13.43 -15.52 22.15
N PRO A 137 14.70 -15.79 22.52
CA PRO A 137 15.75 -16.06 21.57
C PRO A 137 15.39 -17.29 20.73
N ALA A 138 15.11 -17.05 19.45
CA ALA A 138 14.57 -18.06 18.54
C ALA A 138 15.52 -19.27 18.46
N SER A 139 15.17 -20.33 19.17
CA SER A 139 15.95 -21.56 19.27
C SER A 139 15.78 -22.41 18.01
N ILE A 140 16.35 -21.91 16.92
CA ILE A 140 16.37 -22.58 15.63
C ILE A 140 16.96 -23.98 15.80
N VAL A 141 16.09 -25.00 15.71
CA VAL A 141 16.45 -26.42 15.84
C VAL A 141 17.65 -26.72 14.95
N GLY A 142 18.71 -27.29 15.54
CA GLY A 142 20.08 -27.19 15.01
C GLY A 142 20.33 -27.74 13.59
N GLY A 143 19.41 -28.51 13.03
CA GLY A 143 19.41 -28.91 11.61
C GLY A 143 19.15 -27.74 10.66
N TYR A 144 18.18 -26.87 10.96
CA TYR A 144 17.83 -25.72 10.11
C TYR A 144 18.95 -24.68 10.07
N ARG A 145 19.65 -24.46 11.19
CA ARG A 145 20.86 -23.61 11.22
C ARG A 145 21.95 -24.12 10.28
N LYS A 146 22.19 -25.43 10.23
CA LYS A 146 23.15 -26.02 9.28
C LYS A 146 22.71 -25.84 7.83
N LEU A 147 21.42 -26.06 7.54
CA LEU A 147 20.85 -25.84 6.20
C LEU A 147 21.02 -24.40 5.73
N LEU A 148 20.66 -23.41 6.57
CA LEU A 148 20.84 -21.99 6.25
C LEU A 148 22.31 -21.63 5.98
N VAL A 149 23.26 -22.16 6.76
CA VAL A 149 24.69 -21.92 6.52
C VAL A 149 25.14 -22.52 5.18
N VAL A 150 24.70 -23.73 4.83
CA VAL A 150 25.01 -24.34 3.52
C VAL A 150 24.42 -23.51 2.37
N VAL A 151 23.16 -23.08 2.48
CA VAL A 151 22.52 -22.22 1.48
C VAL A 151 23.26 -20.89 1.34
N ALA A 152 23.62 -20.23 2.44
CA ALA A 152 24.37 -18.98 2.42
C ALA A 152 25.77 -19.14 1.79
N VAL A 153 26.49 -20.21 2.09
CA VAL A 153 27.79 -20.52 1.48
C VAL A 153 27.65 -20.73 -0.02
N VAL A 154 26.69 -21.53 -0.48
CA VAL A 154 26.45 -21.75 -1.93
C VAL A 154 26.06 -20.44 -2.62
N TRP A 155 25.18 -19.64 -1.99
CA TRP A 155 24.71 -18.36 -2.51
C TRP A 155 25.82 -17.33 -2.68
N ILE A 156 26.85 -17.34 -1.82
CA ILE A 156 28.06 -16.50 -1.96
C ILE A 156 29.06 -17.10 -2.96
N LEU A 157 29.23 -18.42 -2.98
CA LEU A 157 30.26 -19.08 -3.78
C LEU A 157 29.96 -19.00 -5.30
N VAL A 158 28.69 -19.06 -5.70
CA VAL A 158 28.27 -18.91 -7.11
C VAL A 158 28.69 -17.56 -7.72
N PRO A 159 28.30 -16.37 -7.18
CA PRO A 159 28.71 -15.09 -7.74
C PRO A 159 30.23 -14.88 -7.66
N VAL A 160 30.90 -15.34 -6.59
CA VAL A 160 32.38 -15.29 -6.48
C VAL A 160 33.03 -16.09 -7.62
N ALA A 161 32.59 -17.32 -7.87
CA ALA A 161 33.09 -18.15 -8.96
C ALA A 161 32.81 -17.53 -10.35
N VAL A 162 31.64 -16.90 -10.54
CA VAL A 162 31.31 -16.18 -11.77
C VAL A 162 32.22 -14.95 -11.97
N VAL A 163 32.48 -14.16 -10.93
CA VAL A 163 33.37 -12.99 -10.99
C VAL A 163 34.81 -13.42 -11.27
N ILE A 164 35.33 -14.45 -10.59
CA ILE A 164 36.66 -15.01 -10.85
C ILE A 164 36.75 -15.52 -12.30
N ARG A 165 35.77 -16.30 -12.76
CA ARG A 165 35.72 -16.81 -14.15
C ARG A 165 35.63 -15.69 -15.18
N ARG A 166 34.94 -14.58 -14.89
CA ARG A 166 34.89 -13.39 -15.75
C ARG A 166 36.23 -12.64 -15.77
N ARG A 167 36.89 -12.47 -14.62
CA ARG A 167 38.21 -11.82 -14.49
C ARG A 167 39.34 -12.60 -15.17
N LEU A 168 39.30 -13.93 -15.11
CA LEU A 168 40.30 -14.81 -15.72
C LEU A 168 40.08 -15.06 -17.23
N ARG A 169 38.91 -14.72 -17.77
CA ARG A 169 38.63 -14.82 -19.21
C ARG A 169 39.00 -13.51 -19.91
N ARG A 170 39.83 -13.60 -20.95
CA ARG A 170 39.98 -12.49 -21.90
C ARG A 170 38.61 -12.25 -22.57
N PRO A 171 38.16 -11.00 -22.72
CA PRO A 171 36.94 -10.70 -23.48
C PRO A 171 37.07 -11.23 -24.91
N PRO A 172 36.01 -11.81 -25.50
CA PRO A 172 35.91 -11.91 -26.96
C PRO A 172 36.05 -10.50 -27.57
N PRO A 173 36.56 -10.36 -28.80
CA PRO A 173 36.48 -9.09 -29.51
C PRO A 173 35.00 -8.65 -29.57
N PRO A 174 34.68 -7.38 -29.33
CA PRO A 174 33.29 -6.92 -29.30
C PRO A 174 32.65 -7.15 -30.67
N PRO A 175 31.40 -7.66 -30.74
CA PRO A 175 30.65 -7.63 -31.98
C PRO A 175 30.51 -6.19 -32.44
N VAL A 176 30.64 -5.94 -33.73
CA VAL A 176 30.46 -4.61 -34.32
C VAL A 176 29.04 -4.15 -33.98
N ALA A 177 28.93 -3.02 -33.27
CA ALA A 177 27.62 -2.48 -32.92
C ALA A 177 26.86 -2.12 -34.21
N PRO A 178 25.55 -2.41 -34.30
CA PRO A 178 24.75 -1.95 -35.42
C PRO A 178 24.80 -0.42 -35.47
N THR A 179 25.13 0.12 -36.64
CA THR A 179 25.24 1.57 -36.86
C THR A 179 23.94 2.25 -36.42
N PRO A 180 23.98 3.32 -35.59
CA PRO A 180 22.76 4.01 -35.19
C PRO A 180 22.05 4.58 -36.43
N PRO A 181 20.71 4.46 -36.52
CA PRO A 181 19.98 4.84 -37.73
C PRO A 181 20.18 6.32 -38.02
N THR A 182 20.75 6.58 -39.19
CA THR A 182 21.07 7.88 -39.74
C THR A 182 19.82 8.73 -39.97
N VAL A 183 19.99 10.00 -40.33
CA VAL A 183 18.86 10.86 -40.75
C VAL A 183 18.13 10.26 -41.96
N LEU A 184 18.87 9.56 -42.81
CA LEU A 184 18.45 8.97 -44.08
C LEU A 184 17.54 7.75 -43.87
N ASP A 185 17.93 6.85 -42.95
CA ASP A 185 17.15 5.67 -42.54
C ASP A 185 15.80 6.05 -41.90
N ARG A 186 15.69 7.27 -41.37
CA ARG A 186 14.45 7.83 -40.80
C ARG A 186 13.58 8.54 -41.83
N LEU A 187 14.18 8.98 -42.94
CA LEU A 187 13.51 9.68 -44.04
C LEU A 187 12.78 8.70 -44.96
N GLU A 188 13.42 7.58 -45.33
CA GLU A 188 12.86 6.55 -46.21
C GLU A 188 11.41 6.11 -45.85
N PRO A 189 11.08 5.72 -44.60
CA PRO A 189 9.74 5.24 -44.28
C PRO A 189 8.68 6.36 -44.30
N LEU A 190 9.07 7.64 -44.28
CA LEU A 190 8.15 8.77 -44.44
C LEU A 190 7.93 9.09 -45.93
N VAL A 191 9.00 9.09 -46.74
CA VAL A 191 8.93 9.22 -48.19
C VAL A 191 8.04 8.13 -48.78
N ARG A 192 8.22 6.86 -48.36
CA ARG A 192 7.41 5.73 -48.81
C ARG A 192 5.93 5.90 -48.44
N ARG A 193 5.63 6.22 -47.16
CA ARG A 193 4.25 6.48 -46.71
C ARG A 193 3.58 7.61 -47.46
N ALA A 194 4.32 8.65 -47.84
CA ALA A 194 3.78 9.79 -48.56
C ALA A 194 3.43 9.48 -50.03
N VAL A 195 4.11 8.49 -50.63
CA VAL A 195 3.78 7.94 -51.94
C VAL A 195 2.57 7.01 -51.85
N ASP A 196 2.46 6.21 -50.79
CA ASP A 196 1.38 5.24 -50.61
C ASP A 196 0.04 5.86 -50.13
N ARG A 197 0.08 6.96 -49.36
CA ARG A 197 -1.11 7.65 -48.82
C ARG A 197 -0.84 9.11 -48.46
N GLU A 198 -1.90 9.85 -48.18
CA GLU A 198 -1.78 11.17 -47.54
C GLU A 198 -1.05 11.08 -46.19
N LEU A 199 -0.05 11.95 -45.98
CA LEU A 199 0.60 12.12 -44.67
C LEU A 199 -0.27 12.94 -43.72
N THR A 200 -0.30 12.55 -42.44
CA THR A 200 -0.89 13.38 -41.38
C THR A 200 -0.09 14.67 -41.17
N VAL A 201 -0.67 15.65 -40.45
CA VAL A 201 0.00 16.91 -40.13
C VAL A 201 1.33 16.67 -39.38
N ASP A 202 1.35 15.73 -38.43
CA ASP A 202 2.57 15.36 -37.69
C ASP A 202 3.63 14.70 -38.59
N GLU A 203 3.20 13.86 -39.54
CA GLU A 203 4.11 13.21 -40.50
C GLU A 203 4.71 14.23 -41.48
N ARG A 204 3.94 15.26 -41.88
CA ARG A 204 4.42 16.38 -42.71
C ARG A 204 5.50 17.18 -41.99
N GLY A 205 5.24 17.62 -40.75
CA GLY A 205 6.22 18.36 -39.96
C GLY A 205 7.48 17.54 -39.63
N ARG A 206 7.32 16.22 -39.43
CA ARG A 206 8.47 15.31 -39.24
C ARG A 206 9.30 15.12 -40.52
N LEU A 207 8.66 15.08 -41.68
CA LEU A 207 9.34 15.02 -42.97
C LEU A 207 10.15 16.30 -43.22
N GLU A 208 9.54 17.47 -43.00
CA GLU A 208 10.19 18.79 -43.12
C GLU A 208 11.45 18.89 -42.23
N LEU A 209 11.34 18.51 -40.95
CA LEU A 209 12.45 18.53 -40.00
C LEU A 209 13.60 17.59 -40.42
N LEU A 210 13.29 16.40 -40.95
CA LEU A 210 14.31 15.45 -41.42
C LEU A 210 15.00 15.92 -42.71
N LEU A 211 14.28 16.58 -43.61
CA LEU A 211 14.87 17.20 -44.81
C LEU A 211 15.82 18.35 -44.44
N HIS A 212 15.44 19.19 -43.46
CA HIS A 212 16.34 20.20 -42.91
C HIS A 212 17.58 19.60 -42.24
N ALA A 213 17.42 18.52 -41.46
CA ALA A 213 18.54 17.82 -40.84
C ALA A 213 19.48 17.20 -41.90
N TYR A 214 18.94 16.57 -42.94
CA TYR A 214 19.71 16.02 -44.06
C TYR A 214 20.55 17.09 -44.74
N TRP A 215 19.96 18.23 -45.10
CA TRP A 215 20.69 19.31 -45.77
C TRP A 215 21.72 20.00 -44.87
N ARG A 216 21.42 20.18 -43.57
CA ARG A 216 22.40 20.66 -42.59
C ARG A 216 23.63 19.76 -42.52
N THR A 217 23.42 18.44 -42.50
CA THR A 217 24.53 17.46 -42.51
C THR A 217 25.28 17.47 -43.85
N ARG A 218 24.58 17.44 -44.99
CA ARG A 218 25.19 17.41 -46.33
C ARG A 218 26.00 18.67 -46.67
N LEU A 219 25.57 19.83 -46.17
CA LEU A 219 26.26 21.12 -46.37
C LEU A 219 27.25 21.46 -45.25
N GLY A 220 27.44 20.59 -44.25
CA GLY A 220 28.40 20.78 -43.15
C GLY A 220 28.11 22.02 -42.29
N LEU A 221 26.84 22.39 -42.12
CA LEU A 221 26.44 23.65 -41.50
C LEU A 221 26.53 23.60 -39.98
N ALA A 222 26.97 24.73 -39.39
CA ALA A 222 27.16 24.90 -37.95
C ALA A 222 25.85 24.80 -37.14
N ASP A 223 25.97 24.71 -35.81
CA ASP A 223 24.85 24.32 -34.97
C ASP A 223 23.70 25.34 -34.85
N ASP A 224 23.92 26.61 -35.22
CA ASP A 224 22.88 27.65 -35.26
C ASP A 224 21.73 27.30 -36.25
N PRO A 225 20.49 27.10 -35.78
CA PRO A 225 19.35 26.82 -36.65
C PRO A 225 19.05 27.94 -37.64
N VAL A 226 19.26 29.22 -37.27
CA VAL A 226 18.84 30.37 -38.10
C VAL A 226 19.80 30.57 -39.27
N ALA A 227 21.12 30.53 -39.01
CA ALA A 227 22.12 30.51 -40.08
C ALA A 227 21.97 29.28 -40.98
N ALA A 228 21.72 28.09 -40.41
CA ALA A 228 21.54 26.86 -41.19
C ALA A 228 20.35 26.95 -42.16
N VAL A 229 19.17 27.38 -41.70
CA VAL A 229 17.99 27.55 -42.59
C VAL A 229 18.27 28.59 -43.69
N ARG A 230 18.96 29.69 -43.37
CA ARG A 230 19.33 30.69 -44.39
C ARG A 230 20.27 30.11 -45.44
N ALA A 231 21.33 29.41 -45.03
CA ALA A 231 22.28 28.78 -45.94
C ALA A 231 21.61 27.74 -46.85
N ILE A 232 20.76 26.87 -46.29
CA ILE A 232 19.99 25.87 -47.07
C ILE A 232 19.07 26.56 -48.11
N ARG A 233 18.42 27.66 -47.77
CA ARG A 233 17.53 28.38 -48.70
C ARG A 233 18.27 29.16 -49.80
N THR A 234 19.50 29.61 -49.52
CA THR A 234 20.38 30.29 -50.50
C THR A 234 21.10 29.31 -51.43
N ASP A 235 21.29 28.05 -51.01
CA ASP A 235 21.93 27.03 -51.83
C ASP A 235 21.18 26.77 -53.16
N PRO A 236 21.87 26.70 -54.31
CA PRO A 236 21.22 26.48 -55.60
C PRO A 236 20.51 25.13 -55.75
N GLU A 237 20.98 24.07 -55.12
CA GLU A 237 20.39 22.73 -55.21
C GLU A 237 19.31 22.56 -54.13
N ALA A 238 19.73 22.64 -52.86
CA ALA A 238 18.88 22.44 -51.69
C ALA A 238 17.75 23.45 -51.63
N GLY A 239 18.03 24.73 -51.89
CA GLY A 239 17.02 25.79 -51.81
C GLY A 239 15.92 25.64 -52.86
N ARG A 240 16.25 25.19 -54.08
CA ARG A 240 15.23 24.92 -55.12
C ARG A 240 14.37 23.72 -54.76
N LEU A 241 14.98 22.63 -54.30
CA LEU A 241 14.27 21.40 -53.97
C LEU A 241 13.41 21.56 -52.71
N LEU A 242 13.96 22.18 -51.66
CA LEU A 242 13.24 22.47 -50.42
C LEU A 242 12.02 23.37 -50.67
N ARG A 243 12.15 24.48 -51.43
CA ARG A 243 11.00 25.34 -51.76
C ARG A 243 9.88 24.60 -52.47
N ARG A 244 10.20 23.65 -53.35
CA ARG A 244 9.21 22.83 -54.06
C ARG A 244 8.49 21.88 -53.08
N VAL A 245 9.21 21.29 -52.12
CA VAL A 245 8.63 20.47 -51.04
C VAL A 245 7.81 21.31 -50.05
N GLU A 246 8.32 22.46 -49.58
CA GLU A 246 7.58 23.43 -48.73
C GLU A 246 6.26 23.85 -49.41
N SER A 247 6.30 24.20 -50.70
CA SER A 247 5.10 24.60 -51.46
C SER A 247 4.05 23.50 -51.59
N TRP A 248 4.49 22.23 -51.58
CA TRP A 248 3.59 21.07 -51.53
C TRP A 248 3.04 20.85 -50.12
N LEU A 249 3.90 20.81 -49.10
CA LEU A 249 3.52 20.57 -47.69
C LEU A 249 2.48 21.59 -47.18
N HIS A 250 2.56 22.83 -47.66
CA HIS A 250 1.71 23.95 -47.26
C HIS A 250 0.67 24.38 -48.31
N ALA A 251 0.44 23.59 -49.36
CA ALA A 251 -0.52 23.93 -50.41
C ALA A 251 -1.96 24.11 -49.84
N PRO A 252 -2.59 25.29 -49.96
CA PRO A 252 -3.94 25.51 -49.45
C PRO A 252 -4.96 24.79 -50.33
N GLY A 253 -5.52 23.67 -49.85
CA GLY A 253 -6.58 22.95 -50.55
C GLY A 253 -6.54 21.42 -50.49
N GLY A 254 -5.56 20.81 -49.80
CA GLY A 254 -5.57 19.36 -49.54
C GLY A 254 -5.44 18.46 -50.79
N GLY A 255 -5.01 19.02 -51.92
CA GLY A 255 -4.69 18.24 -53.11
C GLY A 255 -3.43 17.42 -52.86
N THR A 256 -3.59 16.17 -52.44
CA THR A 256 -2.51 15.18 -52.49
C THR A 256 -2.03 15.01 -53.93
N PRO A 257 -0.76 15.27 -54.26
CA PRO A 257 -0.20 14.88 -55.55
C PRO A 257 -0.32 13.36 -55.70
N SER A 258 -0.32 12.91 -56.95
CA SER A 258 -0.15 11.50 -57.22
C SER A 258 1.18 10.98 -56.66
N ALA A 259 1.19 9.68 -56.35
CA ALA A 259 2.38 8.91 -55.99
C ALA A 259 3.57 9.16 -56.93
N ALA A 260 3.29 9.41 -58.22
CA ALA A 260 4.29 9.71 -59.25
C ALA A 260 4.88 11.11 -59.09
N GLU A 261 4.07 12.16 -58.96
CA GLU A 261 4.53 13.55 -58.80
C GLU A 261 5.37 13.73 -57.53
N LEU A 262 4.99 13.04 -56.43
CA LEU A 262 5.78 13.05 -55.21
C LEU A 262 7.05 12.19 -55.34
N GLY A 263 6.97 11.08 -56.07
CA GLY A 263 8.12 10.25 -56.43
C GLY A 263 9.18 11.05 -57.20
N GLU A 264 8.78 11.82 -58.20
CA GLU A 264 9.65 12.74 -58.95
C GLU A 264 10.21 13.86 -58.07
N LEU A 265 9.36 14.48 -57.24
CA LEU A 265 9.77 15.54 -56.32
C LEU A 265 10.82 15.07 -55.30
N LEU A 266 10.75 13.80 -54.90
CA LEU A 266 11.65 13.22 -53.90
C LEU A 266 12.75 12.33 -54.50
N ALA A 267 12.79 12.13 -55.82
CA ALA A 267 13.81 11.32 -56.50
C ALA A 267 15.26 11.74 -56.17
N PRO A 268 15.64 13.03 -56.11
CA PRO A 268 17.01 13.42 -55.74
C PRO A 268 17.39 13.04 -54.30
N TYR A 269 16.41 12.89 -53.41
CA TYR A 269 16.63 12.37 -52.06
C TYR A 269 16.78 10.84 -52.03
N ARG A 270 16.20 10.11 -53.00
CA ARG A 270 16.32 8.65 -53.12
C ARG A 270 17.60 8.23 -53.84
N GLU A 271 18.04 8.98 -54.85
CA GLU A 271 19.33 8.73 -55.52
C GLU A 271 20.53 9.01 -54.61
N SER A 272 20.35 9.81 -53.57
CA SER A 272 21.34 10.03 -52.50
C SER A 272 21.12 9.16 -51.26
N MET A 273 20.18 8.20 -51.30
CA MET A 273 20.12 7.09 -50.34
C MET A 273 21.12 6.01 -50.78
N PRO A 274 21.96 5.48 -49.87
CA PRO A 274 22.67 4.23 -50.15
C PRO A 274 21.61 3.13 -50.31
N GLU A 275 21.74 2.32 -51.35
CA GLU A 275 20.90 1.14 -51.55
C GLU A 275 21.05 0.23 -50.32
N ALA A 276 19.96 0.01 -49.59
CA ALA A 276 19.98 -0.78 -48.37
C ALA A 276 20.38 -2.22 -48.72
N ALA A 277 21.58 -2.62 -48.29
CA ALA A 277 22.07 -3.97 -48.47
C ALA A 277 21.08 -4.96 -47.83
N SER A 278 20.55 -5.86 -48.66
CA SER A 278 19.57 -6.88 -48.29
C SER A 278 20.21 -8.13 -47.69
#